data_AF-A0A0X3WX89-F1
#
_entry.id   AF-A0A0X3WX89-F1
#
_cell.length_a   1.000
_cell.length_b   1.000
_cell.length_c   1.000
_cell.angle_alpha   90.00
_cell.angle_beta   90.00
_cell.angle_gamma   90.00
#
_symmetry.space_group_name_H-M   'P 1'
#
loop_
_entity.id
_entity.type
_entity.pdbx_description
1 polymer ?
#
loop_
_entity_poly.entity_id
_entity_poly.type
_entity_poly.pdbx_seq_one_letter_code
_entity_poly.pdbx_strand_id
1 'polypeptide(L)'
;MEAIRVPRIGLGRPRVRPEHVLGDKGYSSKAIRTWLRRRGIAHTIPERADQARNRARRGSRGGRPPAFDREAYKHRNVVERCFNRLKQWRGIATRYDKTAESYKAAVTLASLLMWA
;
A
#
# COMPACT_ATOMS: atom_id res chain seq x y z
N MET A 1 -4.57 3.22 -9.59
CA MET A 1 -3.93 1.93 -9.94
C MET A 1 -3.77 1.72 -11.44
N GLU A 2 -4.44 2.49 -12.31
CA GLU A 2 -4.41 2.26 -13.77
C GLU A 2 -3.02 2.44 -14.40
N ALA A 3 -2.17 3.25 -13.76
CA ALA A 3 -0.79 3.46 -14.18
C ALA A 3 0.18 2.32 -13.78
N ILE A 4 -0.20 1.45 -12.84
CA ILE A 4 0.69 0.37 -12.37
C ILE A 4 0.60 -0.80 -13.34
N ARG A 5 1.72 -1.11 -13.99
CA ARG A 5 1.85 -2.23 -14.93
C ARG A 5 3.01 -3.10 -14.51
N VAL A 6 2.71 -4.32 -14.10
CA VAL A 6 3.74 -5.30 -13.74
C VAL A 6 3.99 -6.16 -14.98
N PRO A 7 5.21 -6.14 -15.55
CA PRO A 7 5.56 -7.00 -16.68
C PRO A 7 5.45 -8.47 -16.27
N ARG A 8 5.10 -9.34 -17.23
CA ARG A 8 5.11 -10.78 -17.01
C ARG A 8 6.44 -11.35 -17.48
N ILE A 9 6.86 -12.46 -16.86
CA ILE A 9 7.88 -13.32 -17.44
C ILE A 9 7.20 -14.13 -18.54
N GLY A 10 7.45 -13.80 -19.81
CA GLY A 10 6.85 -14.44 -20.99
C GLY A 10 5.86 -13.56 -21.78
N LEU A 11 5.16 -14.18 -22.74
CA LEU A 11 4.23 -13.51 -23.64
C LEU A 11 2.95 -13.01 -22.92
N GLY A 12 2.38 -11.90 -23.42
CA GLY A 12 1.07 -11.39 -23.02
C GLY A 12 1.07 -10.00 -22.37
N ARG A 13 -0.13 -9.45 -22.16
CA ARG A 13 -0.31 -8.07 -21.66
C ARG A 13 0.15 -7.95 -20.19
N PRO A 14 0.85 -6.85 -19.81
CA PRO A 14 1.23 -6.58 -18.43
C PRO A 14 0.05 -6.69 -17.46
N ARG A 15 0.33 -7.14 -16.24
CA ARG A 15 -0.68 -7.22 -15.17
C ARG A 15 -0.98 -5.82 -14.66
N VAL A 16 -2.26 -5.44 -14.70
CA VAL A 16 -2.77 -4.13 -14.23
C VAL A 16 -3.64 -4.22 -12.98
N ARG A 17 -3.97 -5.46 -12.56
CA ARG A 17 -4.74 -5.75 -11.35
C ARG A 17 -3.91 -6.62 -10.41
N PRO A 18 -3.62 -6.16 -9.19
CA PRO A 18 -3.01 -7.01 -8.17
C PRO A 18 -4.00 -8.08 -7.71
N GLU A 19 -3.49 -9.24 -7.31
CA GLU A 19 -4.29 -10.28 -6.66
C GLU A 19 -4.69 -9.86 -5.25
N HIS A 20 -3.73 -9.29 -4.50
CA HIS A 20 -3.92 -8.88 -3.13
C HIS A 20 -3.29 -7.51 -2.84
N VAL A 21 -3.93 -6.72 -1.99
CA VAL A 21 -3.44 -5.42 -1.53
C VAL A 21 -3.20 -5.45 -0.03
N LEU A 22 -1.97 -5.14 0.38
CA LEU A 22 -1.62 -4.88 1.76
C LEU A 22 -1.63 -3.37 1.98
N GLY A 23 -2.45 -2.89 2.91
CA GLY A 23 -2.60 -1.48 3.17
C GLY A 23 -2.43 -1.15 4.64
N ASP A 24 -1.92 0.04 4.91
CA ASP A 24 -1.81 0.56 6.26
C ASP A 24 -3.17 0.95 6.85
N LYS A 25 -3.26 1.09 8.17
CA LYS A 25 -4.53 1.46 8.85
C LYS A 25 -5.12 2.80 8.36
N GLY A 26 -4.29 3.68 7.79
CA GLY A 26 -4.76 4.93 7.17
C GLY A 26 -5.69 4.70 5.96
N TYR A 27 -5.61 3.52 5.33
CA TYR A 27 -6.44 3.14 4.19
C TYR A 27 -7.67 2.32 4.61
N SER A 28 -8.05 2.33 5.89
CA SER A 28 -9.17 1.51 6.40
C SER A 28 -10.56 1.96 5.95
N SER A 29 -10.67 3.05 5.19
CA SER A 29 -11.95 3.69 4.84
C SER A 29 -12.88 2.75 4.07
N LYS A 30 -14.20 2.91 4.30
CA LYS A 30 -15.23 2.12 3.61
C LYS A 30 -15.17 2.32 2.09
N ALA A 31 -14.83 3.52 1.62
CA ALA A 31 -14.68 3.84 0.21
C ALA A 31 -13.58 3.00 -0.45
N ILE A 32 -12.39 2.96 0.17
CA ILE A 32 -11.24 2.19 -0.34
C ILE A 32 -11.58 0.70 -0.40
N ARG A 33 -12.12 0.13 0.69
CA ARG A 33 -12.48 -1.29 0.73
C ARG A 33 -13.58 -1.64 -0.27
N THR A 34 -14.54 -0.74 -0.48
CA THR A 34 -15.62 -0.94 -1.46
C THR A 34 -15.07 -0.92 -2.88
N TRP A 35 -14.17 0.01 -3.19
CA TRP A 35 -13.51 0.06 -4.49
C TRP A 35 -12.68 -1.20 -4.77
N LEU A 36 -11.94 -1.71 -3.77
CA LEU A 36 -11.18 -2.97 -3.90
C LEU A 36 -12.10 -4.17 -4.15
N ARG A 37 -13.20 -4.28 -3.40
CA ARG A 37 -14.21 -5.33 -3.61
C ARG A 37 -14.86 -5.27 -4.99
N ARG A 38 -15.25 -4.09 -5.47
CA ARG A 38 -15.83 -3.90 -6.81
C ARG A 38 -14.88 -4.35 -7.92
N ARG A 39 -13.57 -4.25 -7.71
CA ARG A 39 -12.54 -4.71 -8.65
C ARG A 39 -12.13 -6.18 -8.44
N GLY A 40 -12.73 -6.88 -7.47
CA GLY A 40 -12.37 -8.27 -7.13
C GLY A 40 -10.93 -8.41 -6.63
N ILE A 41 -10.43 -7.42 -5.89
CA ILE A 41 -9.07 -7.40 -5.35
C ILE A 41 -9.13 -7.78 -3.86
N ALA A 42 -8.45 -8.87 -3.48
CA ALA A 42 -8.33 -9.25 -2.08
C ALA A 42 -7.49 -8.20 -1.34
N HIS A 43 -7.78 -7.98 -0.06
CA HIS A 43 -7.05 -6.95 0.69
C HIS A 43 -6.96 -7.25 2.17
N THR A 44 -5.77 -6.96 2.73
CA THR A 44 -5.52 -6.97 4.16
C THR A 44 -5.17 -5.55 4.58
N ILE A 45 -6.13 -4.91 5.22
CA ILE A 45 -5.99 -3.56 5.75
C ILE A 45 -6.51 -3.60 7.19
N PRO A 46 -5.74 -3.15 8.20
CA PRO A 46 -6.23 -3.10 9.57
C PRO A 46 -7.39 -2.13 9.70
N GLU A 47 -8.29 -2.40 10.64
CA GLU A 47 -9.28 -1.42 11.08
C GLU A 47 -8.62 -0.42 12.06
N ARG A 48 -8.99 0.87 11.99
CA ARG A 48 -8.54 1.84 12.98
C ARG A 48 -9.29 1.63 14.29
N ALA A 49 -8.63 1.86 15.42
CA ALA A 49 -9.21 1.59 16.74
C ALA A 49 -10.50 2.39 17.02
N ASP A 50 -10.57 3.64 16.56
CA ASP A 50 -11.77 4.49 16.61
C ASP A 50 -12.93 3.87 15.80
N GLN A 51 -12.66 3.36 14.60
CA GLN A 51 -13.66 2.69 13.77
C GLN A 51 -14.18 1.41 14.43
N ALA A 52 -13.28 0.61 15.01
CA ALA A 52 -13.65 -0.60 15.75
C ALA A 52 -14.53 -0.27 16.97
N ARG A 53 -14.18 0.77 17.75
CA ARG A 53 -14.97 1.23 18.90
C ARG A 53 -16.33 1.78 18.47
N ASN A 54 -16.39 2.60 17.43
CA ASN A 54 -17.64 3.16 16.92
C ASN A 54 -18.57 2.07 16.39
N ARG A 55 -18.01 1.04 15.72
CA ARG A 55 -18.74 -0.14 15.29
C ARG A 55 -19.32 -0.89 16.49
N ALA A 56 -18.51 -1.16 17.51
CA ALA A 56 -18.96 -1.83 18.73
C ALA A 56 -20.07 -1.04 19.45
N ARG A 57 -19.93 0.29 19.55
CA ARG A 57 -20.94 1.18 20.16
C ARG A 57 -22.29 1.15 19.43
N ARG A 58 -22.31 0.83 18.13
CA ARG A 58 -23.54 0.69 17.34
C ARG A 58 -24.23 -0.68 17.51
N GLY A 59 -23.64 -1.61 18.26
CA GLY A 59 -24.19 -2.95 18.49
C GLY A 59 -24.48 -3.68 17.17
N SER A 60 -25.69 -4.24 17.04
CA SER A 60 -26.13 -4.96 15.84
C SER A 60 -26.11 -4.09 14.57
N ARG A 61 -26.31 -2.76 14.69
CA ARG A 61 -26.24 -1.80 13.57
C ARG A 61 -24.81 -1.51 13.11
N GLY A 62 -23.79 -1.94 13.86
CA GLY A 62 -22.38 -1.75 13.53
C GLY A 62 -21.89 -2.66 12.39
N GLY A 63 -22.53 -3.82 12.20
CA GLY A 63 -22.11 -4.80 11.21
C GLY A 63 -20.84 -5.57 11.57
N ARG A 64 -20.42 -6.45 10.66
CA ARG A 64 -19.28 -7.37 10.87
C ARG A 64 -17.94 -6.63 10.77
N PRO A 65 -16.96 -6.91 11.65
CA PRO A 65 -15.60 -6.42 11.49
C PRO A 65 -14.99 -6.85 10.14
N PRO A 66 -14.13 -6.03 9.53
CA PRO A 66 -13.36 -6.46 8.36
C PRO A 66 -12.48 -7.67 8.69
N ALA A 67 -12.39 -8.64 7.77
CA ALA A 67 -11.43 -9.72 7.88
C ALA A 67 -9.99 -9.17 7.87
N PHE A 68 -9.14 -9.73 8.71
CA PHE A 68 -7.73 -9.34 8.82
C PHE A 68 -6.84 -10.57 8.93
N ASP A 69 -6.00 -10.77 7.93
CA ASP A 69 -4.99 -11.83 7.91
C ASP A 69 -3.65 -11.27 8.43
N ARG A 70 -3.24 -11.74 9.61
CA ARG A 70 -2.00 -11.27 10.26
C ARG A 70 -0.75 -11.74 9.52
N GLU A 71 -0.75 -12.94 8.94
CA GLU A 71 0.41 -13.50 8.23
C GLU A 71 0.63 -12.78 6.91
N ALA A 72 -0.44 -12.54 6.14
CA ALA A 72 -0.36 -11.70 4.95
C ALA A 72 0.14 -10.30 5.29
N TYR A 73 -0.31 -9.71 6.42
CA TYR A 73 0.10 -8.36 6.83
C TYR A 73 1.60 -8.24 7.15
N LYS A 74 2.26 -9.30 7.65
CA LYS A 74 3.71 -9.28 7.92
C LYS A 74 4.55 -8.97 6.68
N HIS A 75 4.06 -9.32 5.49
CA HIS A 75 4.77 -9.07 4.23
C HIS A 75 4.95 -7.57 3.92
N ARG A 76 4.21 -6.69 4.59
CA ARG A 76 4.43 -5.24 4.51
C ARG A 76 5.83 -4.80 4.95
N ASN A 77 6.49 -5.58 5.81
CA ASN A 77 7.86 -5.33 6.26
C ASN A 77 8.86 -5.21 5.08
N VAL A 78 8.59 -5.86 3.94
CA VAL A 78 9.43 -5.71 2.73
C VAL A 78 9.41 -4.26 2.23
N VAL A 79 8.22 -3.66 2.17
CA VAL A 79 8.04 -2.27 1.75
C VAL A 79 8.63 -1.31 2.78
N GLU A 80 8.41 -1.56 4.07
CA GLU A 80 8.95 -0.72 5.15
C GLU A 80 10.48 -0.69 5.14
N ARG A 81 11.14 -1.85 5.01
CA ARG A 81 12.60 -1.93 4.91
C ARG A 81 13.13 -1.19 3.69
N CYS A 82 12.44 -1.31 2.54
CA CYS A 82 12.80 -0.57 1.33
C CYS A 82 12.74 0.96 1.56
N PHE A 83 11.63 1.46 2.12
CA PHE A 83 11.50 2.89 2.44
C PHE A 83 12.52 3.36 3.49
N ASN A 84 12.84 2.53 4.49
CA ASN A 84 13.86 2.85 5.49
C ASN A 84 15.25 2.97 4.85
N ARG A 85 15.59 2.13 3.88
CA ARG A 85 16.85 2.21 3.12
C ARG A 85 16.89 3.44 2.22
N LEU A 86 15.78 3.76 1.54
CA LEU A 86 15.66 5.01 0.75
C LEU A 86 15.85 6.25 1.64
N LYS A 87 15.35 6.22 2.88
CA LYS A 87 15.51 7.33 3.84
C LYS A 87 16.93 7.49 4.40
N GLN A 88 17.86 6.56 4.16
CA GLN A 88 19.27 6.81 4.47
C GLN A 88 19.85 7.95 3.62
N TRP A 89 19.26 8.19 2.45
CA TRP A 89 19.60 9.30 1.58
C TRP A 89 18.92 10.57 2.10
N ARG A 90 19.70 11.44 2.76
CA ARG A 90 19.19 12.64 3.44
C ARG A 90 18.35 13.55 2.52
N GLY A 91 18.76 13.69 1.26
CA GLY A 91 17.99 14.46 0.26
C GLY A 91 16.59 13.91 -0.01
N ILE A 92 16.44 12.58 -0.06
CA ILE A 92 15.15 11.90 -0.24
C ILE A 92 14.32 11.97 1.05
N ALA A 93 14.94 11.72 2.21
CA ALA A 93 14.25 11.71 3.49
C ALA A 93 13.61 13.07 3.81
N THR A 94 14.33 14.15 3.57
CA THR A 94 13.88 15.52 3.86
C THR A 94 13.14 16.17 2.68
N ARG A 95 13.20 15.57 1.48
CA ARG A 95 12.64 16.12 0.24
C ARG A 95 13.18 17.51 -0.11
N TYR A 96 14.50 17.63 -0.26
CA TYR A 96 15.14 18.90 -0.61
C TYR A 96 14.94 19.33 -2.07
N ASP A 97 14.59 18.40 -2.95
CA ASP A 97 14.30 18.70 -4.34
C ASP A 97 13.10 19.65 -4.49
N LYS A 98 13.29 20.73 -5.24
CA LYS A 98 12.27 21.76 -5.46
C LYS A 98 11.13 21.32 -6.39
N THR A 99 11.41 20.39 -7.30
CA THR A 99 10.44 19.92 -8.30
C THR A 99 10.12 18.44 -8.09
N ALA A 100 8.91 18.05 -8.47
CA ALA A 100 8.50 16.65 -8.43
C ALA A 100 9.36 15.76 -9.36
N GLU A 101 9.86 16.32 -10.45
CA GLU A 101 10.72 15.64 -11.42
C GLU A 101 12.10 15.33 -10.83
N SER A 102 12.76 16.32 -10.22
CA SER A 102 14.06 16.12 -9.56
C SER A 102 13.95 15.13 -8.41
N TYR A 103 12.90 15.24 -7.58
CA TYR A 103 12.66 14.28 -6.50
C TYR A 103 12.45 12.86 -7.04
N LYS A 104 11.66 12.70 -8.11
CA LYS A 104 11.44 11.41 -8.76
C LYS A 104 12.73 10.83 -9.33
N ALA A 105 13.57 11.65 -9.95
CA ALA A 105 14.88 11.24 -10.46
C ALA A 105 15.78 10.74 -9.34
N ALA A 106 15.86 11.47 -8.21
CA ALA A 106 16.64 11.07 -7.03
C ALA A 106 16.17 9.73 -6.45
N VAL A 107 14.85 9.55 -6.28
CA VAL A 107 14.28 8.27 -5.82
C VAL A 107 14.57 7.13 -6.79
N THR A 108 14.50 7.39 -8.09
CA THR A 108 14.79 6.38 -9.13
C THR A 108 16.26 5.96 -9.08
N LEU A 109 17.18 6.93 -9.00
CA LEU A 109 18.61 6.68 -8.89
C LEU A 109 18.95 5.89 -7.62
N ALA A 110 18.43 6.31 -6.46
CA ALA A 110 18.66 5.58 -5.21
C ALA A 110 18.09 4.15 -5.26
N SER A 111 16.94 3.95 -5.92
CA SER A 111 16.35 2.61 -6.10
C SER A 111 17.21 1.71 -6.98
N LEU A 112 17.82 2.25 -8.05
CA LEU A 112 18.75 1.52 -8.92
C LEU A 112 20.02 1.12 -8.16
N LEU A 113 20.59 2.03 -7.38
CA LEU A 113 21.77 1.76 -6.56
C LEU A 113 21.51 0.77 -5.41
N MET A 114 20.26 0.64 -4.95
CA MET A 114 19.87 -0.36 -3.97
C MET A 114 19.67 -1.76 -4.56
N TRP A 115 19.46 -1.86 -5.87
CA TRP A 115 19.23 -3.12 -6.58
C TRP A 115 20.53 -3.82 -6.98
N ALA A 116 21.59 -3.04 -7.26
CA ALA A 116 22.95 -3.54 -7.45
C ALA A 116 23.54 -4.11 -6.15
#